data_AF-A0A7W1H006-F1
#
_entry.id   AF-A0A7W1H006-F1
#
_cell.length_a   1.000
_cell.length_b   1.000
_cell.length_c   1.000
_cell.angle_alpha   90.00
_cell.angle_beta   90.00
_cell.angle_gamma   90.00
#
_symmetry.space_group_name_H-M   'P 1'
#
loop_
_entity.id
_entity.type
_entity.pdbx_description
1 polymer ?
#
loop_
_entity_poly.entity_id
_entity_poly.type
_entity_poly.pdbx_seq_one_letter_code
_entity_poly.pdbx_strand_id
1 'polypeptide(L)'
;MRNLYLLGLTAILASGCASSGGGSIFPEAGDADAAIADAEQQINQATAIGADSLASDAIASARQNLATARSMNTGPGRDRAALAGRQAAADAIFAQERAKLVMAERLQAQAKASLDALPPNGGAQ
;
A
#
# COMPACT_ATOMS: atom_id res chain seq x y z
N MET A 1 -49.34 -10.97 7.58
CA MET A 1 -49.19 -10.30 6.26
C MET A 1 -48.10 -9.25 6.44
N ARG A 2 -46.80 -9.58 6.30
CA ARG A 2 -45.98 -9.75 5.08
C ARG A 2 -46.06 -8.56 4.12
N ASN A 3 -44.88 -7.97 3.88
CA ASN A 3 -44.47 -6.94 2.90
C ASN A 3 -44.58 -5.47 3.30
N LEU A 4 -43.43 -4.90 3.71
CA LEU A 4 -42.94 -3.57 3.30
C LEU A 4 -41.48 -3.40 3.76
N TYR A 5 -40.57 -4.17 3.14
CA TYR A 5 -39.11 -3.96 3.24
C TYR A 5 -38.53 -4.01 1.84
N LEU A 6 -38.70 -2.93 1.09
CA LEU A 6 -38.06 -2.69 -0.19
C LEU A 6 -38.06 -1.18 -0.42
N LEU A 7 -37.13 -0.48 0.22
CA LEU A 7 -36.69 0.88 -0.14
C LEU A 7 -35.43 1.18 0.68
N GLY A 8 -34.33 1.46 0.00
CA GLY A 8 -33.13 2.02 0.62
C GLY A 8 -31.84 1.20 0.52
N LEU A 9 -31.67 0.39 -0.53
CA LEU A 9 -30.32 0.08 -1.01
C LEU A 9 -29.75 1.35 -1.66
N THR A 10 -28.44 1.58 -1.50
CA THR A 10 -27.57 2.57 -2.16
C THR A 10 -27.57 4.02 -1.65
N ALA A 11 -26.80 4.28 -0.58
CA ALA A 11 -26.16 5.59 -0.36
C ALA A 11 -25.06 5.51 0.73
N ILE A 12 -23.96 4.78 0.48
CA ILE A 12 -22.71 4.97 1.25
C ILE A 12 -21.53 4.89 0.27
N LEU A 13 -21.36 5.93 -0.55
CA LEU A 13 -20.17 6.15 -1.39
C LEU A 13 -19.80 7.64 -1.36
N ALA A 14 -19.83 8.25 -0.17
CA ALA A 14 -19.45 9.65 -0.01
C ALA A 14 -18.83 9.89 1.37
N SER A 15 -17.64 9.35 1.61
CA SER A 15 -16.80 9.81 2.72
C SER A 15 -15.42 9.15 2.62
N GLY A 16 -14.44 9.89 2.10
CA GLY A 16 -13.05 9.43 2.12
C GLY A 16 -12.04 10.16 1.26
N CYS A 17 -12.35 11.30 0.61
CA CYS A 17 -11.34 12.12 -0.07
C CYS A 17 -11.50 13.61 0.24
N ALA A 18 -11.85 13.92 1.50
CA ALA A 18 -11.76 15.26 2.05
C ALA A 18 -10.59 15.28 3.04
N SER A 19 -9.37 15.44 2.53
CA SER A 19 -8.27 15.92 3.35
C SER A 19 -8.52 17.40 3.63
N SER A 20 -9.22 17.68 4.71
CA SER A 20 -9.38 19.02 5.28
C SER A 20 -8.07 19.40 5.98
N GLY A 21 -7.15 19.99 5.22
CA GLY A 21 -5.97 20.67 5.73
C GLY A 21 -5.65 21.80 4.76
N GLY A 22 -5.92 23.04 5.16
CA GLY A 22 -5.58 24.21 4.37
C GLY A 22 -4.08 24.29 4.12
N GLY A 23 -3.71 24.31 2.85
CA GLY A 23 -2.33 24.32 2.36
C GLY A 23 -2.32 23.59 1.03
N SER A 24 -1.94 24.30 -0.04
CA SER A 24 -1.80 23.85 -1.44
C SER A 24 -2.08 22.36 -1.77
N ILE A 25 -2.90 22.13 -2.81
CA ILE A 25 -3.18 20.82 -3.46
C ILE A 25 -1.90 20.02 -3.81
N PHE A 26 -0.75 20.69 -3.82
CA PHE A 26 0.56 20.09 -3.88
C PHE A 26 1.23 20.25 -2.51
N PRO A 27 1.71 19.17 -1.86
CA PRO A 27 2.54 19.31 -0.68
C PRO A 27 3.70 20.23 -1.04
N GLU A 28 3.90 21.29 -0.26
CA GLU A 28 4.95 22.27 -0.50
C GLU A 28 6.27 21.52 -0.69
N ALA A 29 6.96 21.79 -1.80
CA ALA A 29 8.31 21.31 -2.00
C ALA A 29 9.15 21.97 -0.89
N GLY A 30 9.40 21.22 0.18
CA GLY A 30 10.04 21.75 1.39
C GLY A 30 9.60 21.09 2.69
N ASP A 31 8.44 20.40 2.72
CA ASP A 31 8.04 19.63 3.90
C ASP A 31 8.71 18.24 3.94
N ALA A 32 10.00 18.25 4.27
CA ALA A 32 10.82 17.06 4.44
C ALA A 32 10.32 16.18 5.59
N ASP A 33 9.83 16.78 6.68
CA ASP A 33 9.46 16.06 7.89
C ASP A 33 8.19 15.22 7.64
N ALA A 34 7.18 15.80 6.99
CA ALA A 34 5.99 15.05 6.59
C ALA A 34 6.31 13.94 5.57
N ALA A 35 7.18 14.22 4.59
CA ALA A 35 7.56 13.23 3.59
C ALA A 35 8.36 12.05 4.20
N ILE A 36 9.22 12.31 5.19
CA ILE A 36 9.95 11.27 5.93
C ILE A 36 8.97 10.44 6.78
N ALA A 37 8.04 11.09 7.48
CA ALA A 37 7.05 10.39 8.31
C ALA A 37 6.13 9.48 7.47
N ASP A 38 5.65 9.96 6.31
CA ASP A 38 4.86 9.13 5.38
C ASP A 38 5.68 7.95 4.87
N ALA A 39 6.92 8.17 4.41
CA ALA A 39 7.80 7.10 3.97
C ALA A 39 8.01 6.01 5.05
N GLU A 40 8.23 6.41 6.30
CA GLU A 40 8.35 5.48 7.42
C GLU A 40 7.07 4.66 7.63
N GLN A 41 5.90 5.31 7.57
CA GLN A 41 4.62 4.64 7.66
C GLN A 41 4.45 3.61 6.54
N GLN A 42 4.72 4.00 5.28
CA GLN A 42 4.56 3.09 4.14
C GLN A 42 5.53 1.91 4.20
N ILE A 43 6.79 2.13 4.61
CA ILE A 43 7.76 1.05 4.80
C ILE A 43 7.28 0.07 5.87
N ASN A 44 6.76 0.57 6.99
CA ASN A 44 6.22 -0.28 8.05
C ASN A 44 5.02 -1.10 7.57
N GLN A 45 4.12 -0.50 6.78
CA GLN A 45 2.97 -1.21 6.20
C GLN A 45 3.42 -2.29 5.20
N ALA A 46 4.39 -1.99 4.34
CA ALA A 46 4.94 -2.96 3.39
C ALA A 46 5.63 -4.13 4.11
N THR A 47 6.44 -3.85 5.14
CA THR A 47 7.08 -4.88 5.97
C THR A 47 6.04 -5.74 6.70
N ALA A 48 4.96 -5.14 7.24
CA ALA A 48 3.91 -5.87 7.95
C ALA A 48 3.22 -6.93 7.07
N ILE A 49 3.16 -6.72 5.75
CA ILE A 49 2.64 -7.70 4.80
C ILE A 49 3.72 -8.56 4.14
N GLY A 50 4.95 -8.57 4.68
CA GLY A 50 6.02 -9.45 4.23
C GLY A 50 6.79 -9.01 2.98
N ALA A 51 6.74 -7.72 2.62
CA ALA A 51 7.48 -7.18 1.47
C ALA A 51 8.99 -7.43 1.55
N ASP A 52 9.57 -7.57 2.75
CA ASP A 52 10.97 -7.97 2.96
C ASP A 52 11.36 -9.29 2.25
N SER A 53 10.40 -10.21 2.12
CA SER A 53 10.61 -11.51 1.47
C SER A 53 10.03 -11.60 0.05
N LEU A 54 8.99 -10.81 -0.24
CA LEU A 54 8.22 -10.91 -1.49
C LEU A 54 8.55 -9.82 -2.50
N ALA A 55 9.16 -8.72 -2.05
CA ALA A 55 9.50 -7.55 -2.85
C ALA A 55 10.79 -6.87 -2.30
N SER A 56 11.81 -7.68 -2.03
CA SER A 56 13.06 -7.29 -1.34
C SER A 56 13.74 -6.08 -1.98
N ASP A 57 13.79 -6.02 -3.30
CA ASP A 57 14.51 -4.97 -4.02
C ASP A 57 13.79 -3.61 -3.89
N ALA A 58 12.47 -3.62 -3.98
CA ALA A 58 11.65 -2.42 -3.85
C ALA A 58 11.69 -1.87 -2.41
N ILE A 59 11.57 -2.74 -1.39
CA ILE A 59 11.65 -2.29 0.00
C ILE A 59 13.07 -1.86 0.39
N ALA A 60 14.11 -2.44 -0.21
CA ALA A 60 15.48 -1.96 -0.06
C ALA A 60 15.66 -0.57 -0.67
N SER A 61 15.12 -0.32 -1.88
CA SER A 61 15.11 1.01 -2.51
C SER A 61 14.39 2.04 -1.62
N ALA A 62 13.21 1.69 -1.08
CA ALA A 62 12.48 2.56 -0.17
C ALA A 62 13.31 2.96 1.06
N ARG A 63 13.97 1.99 1.71
CA ARG A 63 14.84 2.24 2.88
C ARG A 63 16.06 3.11 2.52
N GLN A 64 16.66 2.90 1.34
CA GLN A 64 17.76 3.70 0.84
C GLN A 64 17.35 5.17 0.62
N ASN A 65 16.18 5.38 0.02
CA ASN A 65 15.62 6.71 -0.22
C ASN A 65 15.23 7.40 1.09
N LEU A 66 14.69 6.66 2.07
CA LEU A 66 14.42 7.20 3.41
C LEU A 66 15.71 7.62 4.13
N ALA A 67 16.78 6.82 4.05
CA ALA A 67 18.08 7.17 4.61
C ALA A 67 18.64 8.45 3.97
N THR A 68 18.50 8.56 2.64
CA THR A 68 18.88 9.76 1.87
C THR A 68 18.07 10.98 2.34
N ALA A 69 16.75 10.84 2.48
CA ALA A 69 15.87 11.90 2.95
C ALA A 69 16.29 12.41 4.33
N ARG A 70 16.50 11.50 5.28
CA ARG A 70 16.98 11.84 6.63
C ARG A 70 18.33 12.56 6.60
N SER A 71 19.27 12.13 5.75
CA SER A 71 20.60 12.75 5.64
C SER A 71 20.55 14.19 5.11
N MET A 72 19.52 14.53 4.32
CA MET A 72 19.37 15.84 3.68
C MET A 72 18.41 16.77 4.43
N ASN A 73 17.80 16.32 5.54
CA ASN A 73 16.79 17.06 6.28
C ASN A 73 17.37 18.19 7.15
N THR A 74 18.18 19.05 6.55
CA THR A 74 18.82 20.20 7.20
C THR A 74 18.93 21.37 6.23
N GLY A 75 18.56 22.57 6.69
CA GLY A 75 18.77 23.83 5.97
C GLY A 75 18.35 23.78 4.49
N PRO A 76 19.23 24.12 3.53
CA PRO A 76 18.92 24.14 2.09
C PRO A 76 18.72 22.74 1.46
N GLY A 77 18.90 21.65 2.22
CA GLY A 77 18.68 20.29 1.76
C GLY A 77 17.24 19.80 1.83
N ARG A 78 16.34 20.55 2.51
CA ARG A 78 14.98 20.10 2.82
C ARG A 78 14.13 19.76 1.59
N ASP A 79 14.27 20.47 0.49
CA ASP A 79 13.53 20.13 -0.74
C ASP A 79 13.97 18.78 -1.31
N ARG A 80 15.27 18.51 -1.30
CA ARG A 80 15.84 17.21 -1.71
C ARG A 80 15.43 16.11 -0.74
N ALA A 81 15.39 16.41 0.56
CA ALA A 81 14.88 15.48 1.55
C ALA A 81 13.40 15.14 1.32
N ALA A 82 12.56 16.13 1.01
CA ALA A 82 11.15 15.93 0.71
C ALA A 82 10.94 15.09 -0.55
N LEU A 83 11.75 15.30 -1.60
CA LEU A 83 11.73 14.47 -2.81
C LEU A 83 12.16 13.03 -2.53
N ALA A 84 13.27 12.84 -1.82
CA ALA A 84 13.73 11.50 -1.43
C ALA A 84 12.72 10.78 -0.53
N GLY A 85 12.05 11.49 0.39
CA GLY A 85 10.98 10.94 1.23
C GLY A 85 9.79 10.49 0.39
N ARG A 86 9.32 11.32 -0.55
CA ARG A 86 8.25 10.93 -1.48
C ARG A 86 8.62 9.73 -2.35
N GLN A 87 9.87 9.65 -2.80
CA GLN A 87 10.35 8.50 -3.56
C GLN A 87 10.38 7.23 -2.69
N ALA A 88 10.82 7.34 -1.43
CA ALA A 88 10.79 6.23 -0.48
C ALA A 88 9.35 5.73 -0.23
N ALA A 89 8.39 6.64 -0.05
CA ALA A 89 6.98 6.29 0.10
C ALA A 89 6.43 5.56 -1.14
N ALA A 90 6.74 6.06 -2.35
CA ALA A 90 6.32 5.43 -3.59
C ALA A 90 6.91 4.01 -3.77
N ASP A 91 8.20 3.84 -3.49
CA ASP A 91 8.86 2.53 -3.55
C ASP A 91 8.26 1.55 -2.54
N ALA A 92 7.92 2.01 -1.34
CA ALA A 92 7.28 1.19 -0.31
C ALA A 92 5.86 0.76 -0.70
N ILE A 93 5.06 1.66 -1.27
CA ILE A 93 3.73 1.33 -1.81
C ILE A 93 3.86 0.30 -2.94
N PHE A 94 4.83 0.49 -3.84
CA PHE A 94 5.08 -0.48 -4.90
C PHE A 94 5.48 -1.85 -4.33
N ALA A 95 6.35 -1.89 -3.32
CA ALA A 95 6.72 -3.13 -2.62
C ALA A 95 5.50 -3.80 -1.97
N GLN A 96 4.61 -3.00 -1.38
CA GLN A 96 3.37 -3.47 -0.77
C GLN A 96 2.46 -4.15 -1.80
N GLU A 97 2.19 -3.48 -2.92
CA GLU A 97 1.34 -4.04 -3.98
C GLU A 97 1.97 -5.29 -4.61
N ARG A 98 3.30 -5.29 -4.79
CA ARG A 98 4.00 -6.48 -5.29
C ARG A 98 3.86 -7.66 -4.34
N ALA A 99 3.99 -7.44 -3.03
CA ALA A 99 3.80 -8.49 -2.03
C ALA A 99 2.37 -9.05 -2.06
N LYS A 100 1.35 -8.18 -2.15
CA LYS A 100 -0.06 -8.60 -2.28
C LYS A 100 -0.30 -9.44 -3.53
N LEU A 101 0.25 -9.04 -4.67
CA LEU A 101 0.14 -9.79 -5.92
C LEU A 101 0.73 -11.20 -5.79
N VAL A 102 1.93 -11.33 -5.22
CA VAL A 102 2.58 -12.64 -5.03
C VAL A 102 1.75 -13.53 -4.09
N MET A 103 1.15 -12.97 -3.04
CA MET A 103 0.26 -13.72 -2.16
C MET A 103 -1.01 -14.20 -2.90
N ALA A 104 -1.62 -13.32 -3.69
CA ALA A 104 -2.81 -13.67 -4.47
C ALA A 104 -2.53 -14.79 -5.49
N GLU A 105 -1.40 -14.71 -6.19
CA GLU A 105 -0.95 -15.76 -7.13
C GLU A 105 -0.78 -17.12 -6.43
N ARG A 106 -0.20 -17.13 -5.22
CA ARG A 106 -0.04 -18.36 -4.42
C ARG A 106 -1.38 -18.96 -4.01
N LEU A 107 -2.31 -18.12 -3.55
CA LEU A 107 -3.65 -18.57 -3.18
C LEU A 107 -4.40 -19.15 -4.40
N GLN A 108 -4.28 -18.51 -5.56
CA GLN A 108 -4.87 -19.01 -6.79
C GLN A 108 -4.26 -20.35 -7.22
N ALA A 109 -2.94 -20.50 -7.12
CA ALA A 109 -2.25 -21.75 -7.42
C ALA A 109 -2.67 -22.89 -6.48
N GLN A 110 -2.83 -22.62 -5.18
CA GLN A 110 -3.32 -23.60 -4.21
C GLN A 110 -4.78 -23.98 -4.47
N ALA A 111 -5.65 -23.00 -4.76
CA ALA A 111 -7.04 -23.27 -5.11
C ALA A 111 -7.13 -24.14 -6.36
N LYS A 112 -6.34 -23.84 -7.40
CA LYS A 112 -6.27 -24.66 -8.61
C LYS A 112 -5.76 -26.08 -8.31
N ALA A 113 -4.69 -26.22 -7.55
CA ALA A 113 -4.16 -27.53 -7.16
C ALA A 113 -5.20 -28.36 -6.38
N SER A 114 -5.99 -27.72 -5.50
CA SER A 114 -7.07 -28.39 -4.78
C SER A 114 -8.22 -28.82 -5.68
N LEU A 115 -8.53 -28.05 -6.73
CA LEU A 115 -9.53 -28.41 -7.74
C LEU A 115 -9.05 -29.57 -8.62
N ASP A 116 -7.79 -29.52 -9.07
CA ASP A 116 -7.19 -30.56 -9.91
C ASP A 116 -7.02 -31.90 -9.14
N ALA A 117 -6.94 -31.84 -7.81
CA ALA A 117 -6.90 -33.02 -6.94
C ALA A 117 -8.29 -33.66 -6.70
N LEU A 118 -9.39 -33.02 -7.14
CA LEU A 118 -10.71 -33.62 -7.03
C LEU A 118 -10.91 -34.69 -8.13
N PRO A 119 -11.46 -35.87 -7.80
CA PRO A 119 -11.78 -36.86 -8.81
C PRO A 119 -12.84 -36.31 -9.78
N PRO A 120 -12.80 -36.70 -11.08
CA PRO A 120 -13.60 -36.10 -12.15
C PRO A 120 -15.13 -36.20 -11.98
N ASN A 121 -15.61 -36.92 -10.96
CA ASN A 121 -17.03 -37.13 -10.67
C ASN A 121 -17.42 -36.82 -9.20
N GLY A 122 -16.72 -35.92 -8.49
CA GLY A 122 -17.12 -35.41 -7.17
C GLY A 122 -17.59 -36.51 -6.21
N GLY A 123 -16.65 -37.25 -5.63
CA GLY A 123 -16.90 -38.49 -4.89
C GLY A 123 -18.14 -38.45 -3.98
N ALA A 124 -19.21 -39.11 -4.43
CA ALA A 124 -20.24 -39.71 -3.59
C ALA A 124 -20.04 -41.24 -3.72
N GLN A 125 -19.56 -41.87 -2.65
CA GLN A 125 -19.80 -43.27 -2.35
C GLN A 125 -20.66 -43.33 -1.10
#